data_AF-V6M3P1-F1
#
_entry.id   AF-V6M3P1-F1
#
_cell.length_a   1.000
_cell.length_b   1.000
_cell.length_c   1.000
_cell.angle_alpha   90.00
_cell.angle_beta   90.00
_cell.angle_gamma   90.00
#
_symmetry.space_group_name_H-M   'P 1'
#
loop_
_entity.id
_entity.type
_entity.pdbx_description
1 polymer ?
#
loop_
_entity_poly.entity_id
_entity_poly.type
_entity_poly.pdbx_seq_one_letter_code
_entity_poly.pdbx_strand_id
1 'polypeptide(L)'
;MKCVAEDLLQIYLDGECGYEEFQNISQHLETCAICQARFTELSELENWTREKVEKSFFSSPHEVKVDTEAAWQRFSQQINQQNIGKQDAEIGAAPASSPMNKRSWSHMNKRTKQWITGVSTAAAVAVALSIPQVQVAAKDLLSIFRVDKVAFVKVTAEDLQHAEMWLSSGKAGELELNGIGKISIDDSDQNGDGSVWYESKEEAEKAGVQLPELPSDVSFNGVDVHAAHRVQFEIDTEKANRLLEQVGMDKRFDDQLNGKPFSLQIPQTMNLYLKSGDADFTYNVVGGLKLQAPEGVDLAELRDTVLALPFIPENVKKQMVNLDDWQHTLPLPYIEDKDSQVKNVNVNGEEGLLIESPHRSYLIWQHNGSIHMLDGAEDKAEQLMSFAKKVK
;
A
#
# COMPACT_ATOMS: atom_id res chain seq x y z
N MET A 1 -21.48 -35.98 16.92
CA MET A 1 -21.13 -35.41 15.60
C MET A 1 -19.87 -36.10 15.10
N LYS A 2 -19.67 -36.27 13.79
CA LYS A 2 -18.41 -36.81 13.25
C LYS A 2 -17.36 -35.70 13.28
N CYS A 3 -16.14 -36.02 13.71
CA CYS A 3 -15.02 -35.07 13.72
C CYS A 3 -14.61 -34.69 12.29
N VAL A 4 -14.11 -33.47 12.14
CA VAL A 4 -13.50 -32.97 10.89
C VAL A 4 -12.18 -33.71 10.65
N ALA A 5 -11.87 -33.99 9.38
CA ALA A 5 -10.62 -34.62 8.99
C ALA A 5 -9.45 -33.63 9.14
N GLU A 6 -8.26 -34.14 9.44
CA GLU A 6 -7.09 -33.33 9.79
C GLU A 6 -6.60 -32.46 8.61
N ASP A 7 -6.70 -32.97 7.38
CA ASP A 7 -6.42 -32.23 6.15
C ASP A 7 -7.32 -31.02 5.97
N LEU A 8 -8.61 -31.13 6.29
CA LEU A 8 -9.55 -30.02 6.28
C LEU A 8 -9.28 -29.00 7.40
N LEU A 9 -8.82 -29.45 8.57
CA LEU A 9 -8.37 -28.56 9.64
C LEU A 9 -7.10 -27.79 9.24
N GLN A 10 -6.19 -28.42 8.49
CA GLN A 10 -5.00 -27.76 7.95
C GLN A 10 -5.37 -26.75 6.85
N ILE A 11 -6.24 -27.10 5.91
CA ILE A 11 -6.74 -26.16 4.89
C ILE A 11 -7.44 -24.95 5.53
N TYR A 12 -8.20 -25.18 6.60
CA TYR A 12 -8.81 -24.11 7.40
C TYR A 12 -7.76 -23.24 8.10
N LEU A 13 -6.71 -23.83 8.67
CA LEU A 13 -5.60 -23.12 9.32
C LEU A 13 -4.79 -22.27 8.33
N ASP A 14 -4.54 -22.82 7.13
CA ASP A 14 -3.79 -22.17 6.05
C ASP A 14 -4.61 -21.08 5.33
N GLY A 15 -5.92 -20.97 5.61
CA GLY A 15 -6.81 -19.98 4.98
C GLY A 15 -7.27 -20.33 3.56
N GLU A 16 -7.10 -21.60 3.14
CA GLU A 16 -7.32 -22.08 1.76
C GLU A 16 -8.69 -22.77 1.58
N CYS A 17 -9.60 -22.65 2.56
CA CYS A 17 -10.94 -23.25 2.48
C CYS A 17 -11.96 -22.34 1.76
N GLY A 18 -12.94 -22.96 1.09
CA GLY A 18 -14.08 -22.21 0.54
C GLY A 18 -15.00 -21.67 1.65
N TYR A 19 -15.82 -20.66 1.33
CA TYR A 19 -16.70 -19.99 2.31
C TYR A 19 -17.62 -20.93 3.10
N GLU A 20 -18.22 -21.92 2.45
CA GLU A 20 -19.10 -22.90 3.09
C GLU A 20 -18.33 -23.87 4.00
N GLU A 21 -17.12 -24.25 3.60
CA GLU A 21 -16.24 -25.11 4.41
C GLU A 21 -15.72 -24.36 5.63
N PHE A 22 -15.35 -23.09 5.47
CA PHE A 22 -14.95 -22.21 6.56
C PHE A 22 -16.03 -22.12 7.64
N GLN A 23 -17.28 -21.83 7.26
CA GLN A 23 -18.39 -21.74 8.22
C GLN A 23 -18.65 -23.06 8.93
N ASN A 24 -18.66 -24.17 8.20
CA ASN A 24 -18.90 -25.50 8.77
C ASN A 24 -17.80 -25.92 9.75
N ILE A 25 -16.53 -25.66 9.42
CA ILE A 25 -15.39 -26.01 10.28
C ILE A 25 -15.36 -25.08 11.51
N SER A 26 -15.60 -23.78 11.33
CA SER A 26 -15.66 -22.78 12.41
C SER A 26 -16.74 -23.15 13.44
N GLN A 27 -17.97 -23.44 12.99
CA GLN A 27 -19.06 -23.86 13.88
C GLN A 27 -18.78 -25.20 14.58
N HIS A 28 -18.08 -26.13 13.90
CA HIS A 28 -17.66 -27.38 14.51
C HIS A 28 -16.60 -27.18 15.59
N LEU A 29 -15.63 -26.28 15.34
CA LEU A 29 -14.59 -25.94 16.30
C LEU A 29 -15.15 -25.27 17.55
N GLU A 30 -16.28 -24.57 17.50
CA GLU A 30 -16.92 -24.01 18.71
C GLU A 30 -17.48 -25.09 19.65
N THR A 31 -17.86 -26.25 19.12
CA THR A 31 -18.65 -27.26 19.85
C THR A 31 -17.93 -28.58 20.07
N CYS A 32 -16.81 -28.83 19.39
CA CYS A 32 -16.08 -30.11 19.44
C CYS A 32 -14.69 -29.97 20.08
N ALA A 33 -14.58 -30.32 21.36
CA ALA A 33 -13.32 -30.27 22.11
C ALA A 33 -12.19 -31.12 21.50
N ILE A 34 -12.52 -32.23 20.80
CA ILE A 34 -11.53 -33.08 20.14
C ILE A 34 -10.91 -32.36 18.95
N CYS A 35 -11.73 -31.70 18.12
CA CYS A 35 -11.24 -30.93 16.98
C CYS A 35 -10.54 -29.64 17.43
N GLN A 36 -10.98 -29.00 18.52
CA GLN A 36 -10.25 -27.88 19.13
C GLN A 36 -8.83 -28.30 19.55
N ALA A 37 -8.69 -29.41 20.28
CA ALA A 37 -7.39 -29.89 20.73
C ALA A 37 -6.45 -30.22 19.55
N ARG A 38 -6.99 -30.81 18.48
CA ARG A 38 -6.23 -31.08 17.25
C ARG A 38 -5.85 -29.80 16.51
N PHE A 39 -6.76 -28.84 16.42
CA PHE A 39 -6.49 -27.54 15.81
C PHE A 39 -5.38 -26.78 16.56
N THR A 40 -5.42 -26.79 17.90
CA THR A 40 -4.35 -26.22 18.73
C THR A 40 -3.01 -26.91 18.48
N GLU A 41 -2.97 -28.24 18.42
CA GLU A 41 -1.75 -29.01 18.14
C GLU A 41 -1.14 -28.66 16.77
N LEU A 42 -1.98 -28.53 15.73
CA LEU A 42 -1.54 -28.13 14.38
C LEU A 42 -1.02 -26.69 14.35
N SER A 43 -1.73 -25.75 14.99
CA SER A 43 -1.31 -24.35 15.07
C SER A 43 0.00 -24.17 15.85
N GLU A 44 0.18 -24.90 16.96
CA GLU A 44 1.43 -24.90 17.72
C GLU A 44 2.60 -25.46 16.90
N LEU A 45 2.38 -26.53 16.13
CA LEU A 45 3.39 -27.10 15.24
C LEU A 45 3.78 -26.14 14.12
N GLU A 46 2.81 -25.45 13.51
CA GLU A 46 3.06 -24.45 12.47
C GLU A 46 3.85 -23.26 13.02
N ASN A 47 3.43 -22.72 14.18
CA ASN A 47 4.11 -21.64 14.89
C ASN A 47 5.56 -22.02 15.23
N TRP A 48 5.76 -23.22 15.77
CA TRP A 48 7.10 -23.73 16.08
C TRP A 48 7.95 -23.89 14.83
N THR A 49 7.37 -24.41 13.74
CA THR A 49 8.07 -24.58 12.47
C THR A 49 8.50 -23.24 11.91
N ARG A 50 7.60 -22.24 11.90
CA ARG A 50 7.90 -20.87 11.49
C ARG A 50 9.02 -20.27 12.34
N GLU A 51 8.91 -20.36 13.67
CA GLU A 51 9.94 -19.84 14.58
C GLU A 51 11.32 -20.51 14.38
N LYS A 52 11.35 -21.83 14.15
CA LYS A 52 12.60 -22.56 13.92
C LYS A 52 13.18 -22.35 12.53
N VAL A 53 12.35 -22.31 11.50
CA VAL A 53 12.78 -22.01 10.13
C VAL A 53 13.28 -20.58 10.06
N GLU A 54 12.56 -19.63 10.66
CA GLU A 54 13.00 -18.24 10.78
C GLU A 54 14.31 -18.13 11.56
N LYS A 55 14.43 -18.70 12.75
CA LYS A 55 15.70 -18.60 13.50
C LYS A 55 16.86 -19.33 12.83
N SER A 56 16.62 -20.43 12.11
CA SER A 56 17.69 -21.26 11.51
C SER A 56 18.11 -20.84 10.11
N PHE A 57 17.19 -20.29 9.30
CA PHE A 57 17.46 -19.84 7.93
C PHE A 57 17.49 -18.31 7.80
N PHE A 58 16.74 -17.61 8.65
CA PHE A 58 16.64 -16.14 8.70
C PHE A 58 17.13 -15.63 10.06
N SER A 59 18.35 -16.02 10.44
CA SER A 59 19.01 -15.38 11.59
C SER A 59 18.96 -13.88 11.39
N SER A 60 18.43 -13.17 12.39
CA SER A 60 18.29 -11.71 12.45
C SER A 60 19.47 -11.04 11.74
N PRO A 61 19.25 -10.03 10.88
CA PRO A 61 20.33 -9.32 10.23
C PRO A 61 21.12 -8.57 11.30
N HIS A 62 22.02 -9.26 11.98
CA HIS A 62 23.28 -8.65 12.34
C HIS A 62 23.81 -8.15 11.01
N GLU A 63 23.73 -6.84 10.89
CA GLU A 63 24.35 -5.97 9.91
C GLU A 63 25.74 -6.53 9.55
N VAL A 64 25.78 -7.53 8.66
CA VAL A 64 26.99 -7.82 7.92
C VAL A 64 27.08 -6.59 7.05
N LYS A 65 27.80 -5.57 7.53
CA LYS A 65 28.28 -4.47 6.72
C LYS A 65 29.18 -5.10 5.67
N VAL A 66 28.56 -5.61 4.62
CA VAL A 66 29.25 -5.94 3.39
C VAL A 66 29.69 -4.59 2.88
N ASP A 67 30.96 -4.28 3.11
CA ASP A 67 31.62 -3.18 2.45
C ASP A 67 31.61 -3.51 0.94
N THR A 68 30.57 -3.01 0.27
CA THR A 68 30.30 -3.27 -1.14
C THR A 68 31.45 -2.77 -2.00
N GLU A 69 32.14 -1.72 -1.56
CA GLU A 69 33.32 -1.19 -2.24
C GLU A 69 34.51 -2.15 -2.07
N ALA A 70 34.79 -2.63 -0.86
CA ALA A 70 35.85 -3.61 -0.66
C ALA A 70 35.55 -4.96 -1.36
N ALA A 71 34.29 -5.38 -1.40
CA ALA A 71 33.86 -6.57 -2.14
C ALA A 71 34.03 -6.38 -3.65
N TRP A 72 33.67 -5.22 -4.19
CA TRP A 72 33.85 -4.87 -5.60
C TRP A 72 35.33 -4.74 -6.00
N GLN A 73 36.15 -4.14 -5.15
CA GLN A 73 37.60 -4.04 -5.35
C GLN A 73 38.25 -5.44 -5.42
N ARG A 74 37.89 -6.35 -4.50
CA ARG A 74 38.38 -7.74 -4.54
C ARG A 74 37.93 -8.48 -5.79
N PHE A 75 36.64 -8.36 -6.14
CA PHE A 75 36.08 -9.00 -7.32
C PHE A 75 36.73 -8.48 -8.62
N SER A 76 36.87 -7.16 -8.76
CA SER A 76 37.51 -6.54 -9.93
C SER A 76 39.00 -6.88 -10.01
N GLN A 77 39.71 -6.93 -8.88
CA GLN A 77 41.10 -7.40 -8.84
C GLN A 77 41.20 -8.87 -9.23
N GLN A 78 40.26 -9.71 -8.82
CA GLN A 78 40.27 -11.13 -9.14
C GLN A 78 39.94 -11.41 -10.60
N ILE A 79 39.03 -10.64 -11.21
CA ILE A 79 38.78 -10.62 -12.66
C ILE A 79 40.00 -10.09 -13.42
N ASN A 80 40.63 -9.02 -12.93
CA ASN A 80 41.83 -8.47 -13.56
C ASN A 80 43.03 -9.41 -13.41
N GLN A 81 43.19 -10.12 -12.29
CA GLN A 81 44.25 -11.12 -12.12
C GLN A 81 44.02 -12.36 -12.99
N GLN A 82 42.76 -12.78 -13.20
CA GLN A 82 42.43 -13.82 -14.17
C GLN A 82 42.67 -13.37 -15.63
N ASN A 83 42.62 -12.07 -15.91
CA ASN A 83 43.02 -11.50 -17.21
C ASN A 83 44.54 -11.21 -17.33
N ILE A 84 45.26 -10.97 -16.23
CA ILE A 84 46.72 -10.77 -16.22
C ILE A 84 47.47 -12.11 -16.34
N GLY A 85 46.86 -13.24 -15.95
CA GLY A 85 47.40 -14.59 -16.19
C GLY A 85 47.38 -15.04 -17.67
N LYS A 86 46.88 -14.21 -18.60
CA LYS A 86 46.91 -14.46 -20.05
C LYS A 86 47.46 -13.26 -20.86
N GLN A 87 48.30 -12.44 -20.23
CA GLN A 87 49.07 -11.39 -20.92
C GLN A 87 50.54 -11.39 -20.44
N ASP A 88 51.20 -12.55 -20.51
CA ASP A 88 52.66 -12.65 -20.57
C ASP A 88 53.05 -13.66 -21.65
N ALA A 89 52.79 -13.29 -22.90
CA ALA A 89 53.49 -13.80 -24.08
C ALA A 89 53.27 -12.84 -25.26
N GLU A 90 54.25 -11.94 -25.43
CA GLU A 90 54.66 -11.31 -26.68
C GLU A 90 53.75 -10.24 -27.33
N ILE A 91 54.05 -8.96 -27.04
CA ILE A 91 54.09 -7.92 -28.07
C ILE A 91 55.40 -7.13 -27.89
N GLY A 92 56.36 -7.39 -28.78
CA GLY A 92 57.55 -6.57 -28.93
C GLY A 92 57.22 -5.21 -29.56
N ALA A 93 57.80 -4.15 -29.00
CA ALA A 93 57.95 -2.87 -29.68
C ALA A 93 59.27 -2.86 -30.48
N ALA A 94 59.23 -2.33 -31.70
CA ALA A 94 60.37 -2.08 -32.58
C ALA A 94 60.72 -0.57 -32.57
N PRO A 95 61.84 -0.11 -33.17
CA PRO A 95 63.20 -0.66 -33.26
C PRO A 95 64.28 0.39 -32.84
N ALA A 96 65.53 -0.03 -32.57
CA ALA A 96 66.76 0.60 -33.10
C ALA A 96 68.07 -0.01 -32.52
N SER A 97 69.00 -0.25 -33.46
CA SER A 97 70.46 -0.49 -33.34
C SER A 97 70.97 -1.90 -33.01
N SER A 98 71.91 -2.31 -33.87
CA SER A 98 72.61 -3.60 -34.03
C SER A 98 73.77 -3.78 -33.01
N PRO A 99 74.35 -5.00 -32.78
CA PRO A 99 74.96 -5.81 -33.84
C PRO A 99 74.77 -7.34 -33.79
N MET A 100 74.68 -7.89 -35.01
CA MET A 100 75.21 -9.17 -35.53
C MET A 100 75.65 -10.28 -34.55
N ASN A 101 75.06 -11.48 -34.75
CA ASN A 101 75.88 -12.65 -35.03
C ASN A 101 75.20 -13.61 -36.03
N LYS A 102 76.02 -14.17 -36.93
CA LYS A 102 75.64 -14.87 -38.17
C LYS A 102 75.00 -16.24 -37.92
N ARG A 103 73.99 -16.63 -38.72
CA ARG A 103 74.03 -17.87 -39.54
C ARG A 103 72.86 -17.97 -40.54
N SER A 104 73.21 -18.61 -41.67
CA SER A 104 72.60 -18.58 -43.00
C SER A 104 71.30 -19.40 -43.15
N TRP A 105 70.38 -18.90 -43.98
CA TRP A 105 69.19 -19.60 -44.50
C TRP A 105 69.40 -19.99 -45.97
N SER A 106 70.28 -20.96 -46.23
CA SER A 106 70.27 -21.69 -47.50
C SER A 106 69.45 -22.96 -47.31
N HIS A 107 68.35 -23.08 -48.05
CA HIS A 107 67.42 -24.22 -48.20
C HIS A 107 66.06 -24.08 -47.52
N MET A 108 65.08 -23.56 -48.27
CA MET A 108 63.71 -24.10 -48.17
C MET A 108 63.06 -24.13 -49.57
N ASN A 109 62.36 -25.25 -49.85
CA ASN A 109 62.02 -25.73 -51.20
C ASN A 109 60.67 -25.20 -51.71
N LYS A 110 60.50 -25.14 -53.04
CA LYS A 110 59.44 -24.47 -53.82
C LYS A 110 58.01 -25.06 -53.69
N ARG A 111 57.73 -25.98 -52.76
CA ARG A 111 56.41 -26.64 -52.61
C ARG A 111 55.43 -25.93 -51.67
N THR A 112 55.87 -24.95 -50.89
CA THR A 112 55.00 -24.24 -49.92
C THR A 112 54.09 -23.19 -50.56
N LYS A 113 54.25 -22.91 -51.86
CA LYS A 113 53.52 -21.86 -52.58
C LYS A 113 52.11 -22.24 -53.10
N GLN A 114 51.61 -23.45 -52.86
CA GLN A 114 50.37 -23.95 -53.52
C GLN A 114 49.21 -24.34 -52.59
N TRP A 115 49.28 -24.13 -51.28
CA TRP A 115 48.19 -24.48 -50.35
C TRP A 115 47.39 -23.27 -49.81
N ILE A 116 47.16 -22.26 -50.66
CA ILE A 116 46.15 -21.20 -50.42
C ILE A 116 44.85 -21.63 -51.09
N THR A 117 44.10 -22.52 -50.44
CA THR A 117 42.70 -22.81 -50.78
C THR A 117 42.01 -23.43 -49.57
N GLY A 118 41.30 -22.61 -48.82
CA GLY A 118 40.55 -23.02 -47.64
C GLY A 118 40.00 -21.81 -46.90
N VAL A 119 38.91 -21.21 -47.42
CA VAL A 119 38.21 -20.11 -46.72
C VAL A 119 37.24 -20.75 -45.72
N SER A 120 37.54 -20.65 -44.43
CA SER A 120 36.63 -21.03 -43.35
C SER A 120 35.55 -19.95 -43.15
N THR A 121 34.38 -20.34 -42.63
CA THR A 121 33.22 -19.47 -42.38
C THR A 121 33.56 -18.23 -41.53
N ALA A 122 34.60 -18.32 -40.69
CA ALA A 122 35.14 -17.20 -39.92
C ALA A 122 35.76 -16.10 -40.82
N ALA A 123 36.40 -16.48 -41.94
CA ALA A 123 36.93 -15.51 -42.90
C ALA A 123 35.81 -14.79 -43.66
N ALA A 124 34.69 -15.47 -43.97
CA ALA A 124 33.54 -14.82 -44.58
C ALA A 124 32.88 -13.79 -43.63
N VAL A 125 32.78 -14.11 -42.34
CA VAL A 125 32.29 -13.19 -41.30
C VAL A 125 33.25 -12.01 -41.11
N ALA A 126 34.56 -12.24 -41.10
CA ALA A 126 35.56 -11.18 -41.01
C ALA A 126 35.54 -10.24 -42.24
N VAL A 127 35.26 -10.76 -43.43
CA VAL A 127 35.10 -9.96 -44.66
C VAL A 127 33.78 -9.16 -44.62
N ALA A 128 32.68 -9.74 -44.15
CA ALA A 128 31.42 -9.01 -43.98
C ALA A 128 31.53 -7.88 -42.95
N LEU A 129 32.27 -8.10 -41.86
CA LEU A 129 32.52 -7.10 -40.82
C LEU A 129 33.55 -6.04 -41.22
N SER A 130 34.25 -6.16 -42.34
CA SER A 130 35.16 -5.13 -42.86
C SER A 130 34.51 -4.20 -43.88
N ILE A 131 33.21 -4.40 -44.19
CA ILE A 131 32.41 -3.45 -44.94
C ILE A 131 31.95 -2.34 -43.98
N PRO A 132 32.32 -1.06 -44.19
CA PRO A 132 32.02 0.04 -43.26
C PRO A 132 30.51 0.21 -42.97
N GLN A 133 29.65 -0.17 -43.91
CA GLN A 133 28.20 -0.06 -43.78
C GLN A 133 27.58 -1.13 -42.84
N VAL A 134 28.29 -2.23 -42.55
CA VAL A 134 27.83 -3.30 -41.65
C VAL A 134 28.28 -3.04 -40.20
N GLN A 135 29.43 -2.36 -40.00
CA GLN A 135 29.90 -1.94 -38.66
C GLN A 135 29.02 -0.84 -38.03
N VAL A 136 28.26 -0.08 -38.83
CA VAL A 136 27.35 0.96 -38.35
C VAL A 136 26.03 0.37 -37.83
N ALA A 137 25.57 -0.76 -38.36
CA ALA A 137 24.31 -1.40 -37.95
C ALA A 137 24.42 -2.26 -36.66
N ALA A 138 25.63 -2.50 -36.14
CA ALA A 138 25.83 -3.29 -34.92
C ALA A 138 25.87 -2.45 -33.63
N LYS A 139 25.84 -1.11 -33.75
CA LYS A 139 25.81 -0.21 -32.58
C LYS A 139 24.40 -0.01 -32.00
N ASP A 140 23.36 -0.09 -32.82
CA ASP A 140 21.98 0.12 -32.39
C ASP A 140 21.31 -1.16 -31.84
N LEU A 141 21.78 -2.35 -32.21
CA LEU A 141 21.18 -3.62 -31.75
C LEU A 141 21.48 -3.92 -30.26
N LEU A 142 22.57 -3.38 -29.71
CA LEU A 142 22.95 -3.55 -28.29
C LEU A 142 22.31 -2.49 -27.37
N SER A 143 21.56 -1.54 -27.94
CA SER A 143 20.72 -0.60 -27.19
C SER A 143 19.32 -1.15 -26.91
N ILE A 144 18.96 -2.30 -27.48
CA ILE A 144 17.60 -2.88 -27.43
C ILE A 144 17.36 -3.68 -26.14
N PHE A 145 18.40 -4.07 -25.40
CA PHE A 145 18.28 -4.85 -24.17
C PHE A 145 19.15 -4.34 -23.03
N ARG A 146 19.09 -3.03 -22.75
CA ARG A 146 19.55 -2.47 -21.47
C ARG A 146 18.35 -2.16 -20.60
N VAL A 147 17.80 -3.20 -19.98
CA VAL A 147 17.00 -3.02 -18.76
C VAL A 147 18.00 -2.74 -17.64
N ASP A 148 18.51 -1.50 -17.58
CA ASP A 148 19.62 -1.14 -16.68
C ASP A 148 19.19 -1.12 -15.20
N LYS A 149 17.88 -1.15 -14.88
CA LYS A 149 17.37 -1.29 -13.50
C LYS A 149 15.99 -1.97 -13.48
N VAL A 150 15.92 -3.24 -13.09
CA VAL A 150 14.65 -3.81 -12.61
C VAL A 150 14.50 -3.38 -11.15
N ALA A 151 13.75 -2.31 -10.91
CA ALA A 151 13.31 -1.97 -9.57
C ALA A 151 12.05 -2.80 -9.27
N PHE A 152 12.22 -3.87 -8.48
CA PHE A 152 11.08 -4.60 -7.93
C PHE A 152 10.50 -3.76 -6.80
N VAL A 153 9.43 -3.01 -7.09
CA VAL A 153 8.64 -2.34 -6.05
C VAL A 153 7.67 -3.39 -5.52
N LYS A 154 7.92 -3.88 -4.29
CA LYS A 154 7.03 -4.83 -3.62
C LYS A 154 6.13 -4.05 -2.68
N VAL A 155 4.84 -3.99 -3.01
CA VAL A 155 3.78 -3.55 -2.10
C VAL A 155 2.95 -4.79 -1.79
N THR A 156 2.74 -5.08 -0.51
CA THR A 156 1.98 -6.25 -0.04
C THR A 156 0.64 -5.82 0.58
N ALA A 157 -0.23 -6.79 0.82
CA ALA A 157 -1.50 -6.53 1.50
C ALA A 157 -1.27 -6.06 2.95
N GLU A 158 -0.26 -6.62 3.61
CA GLU A 158 0.14 -6.25 4.98
C GLU A 158 0.60 -4.78 5.05
N ASP A 159 1.30 -4.30 4.02
CA ASP A 159 1.72 -2.89 3.93
C ASP A 159 0.51 -1.94 3.90
N LEU A 160 -0.53 -2.30 3.12
CA LEU A 160 -1.77 -1.52 3.01
C LEU A 160 -2.57 -1.56 4.31
N GLN A 161 -2.68 -2.74 4.95
CA GLN A 161 -3.33 -2.89 6.26
C GLN A 161 -2.61 -2.10 7.35
N HIS A 162 -1.28 -2.07 7.32
CA HIS A 162 -0.49 -1.28 8.25
C HIS A 162 -0.73 0.22 8.03
N ALA A 163 -0.82 0.67 6.78
CA ALA A 163 -1.16 2.05 6.47
C ALA A 163 -2.57 2.44 6.91
N GLU A 164 -3.55 1.56 6.72
CA GLU A 164 -4.92 1.74 7.21
C GLU A 164 -4.96 1.85 8.73
N MET A 165 -4.28 0.94 9.44
CA MET A 165 -4.22 0.93 10.91
C MET A 165 -3.56 2.19 11.47
N TRP A 166 -2.46 2.62 10.84
CA TRP A 166 -1.77 3.85 11.24
C TRP A 166 -2.64 5.08 11.01
N LEU A 167 -3.27 5.21 9.84
CA LEU A 167 -4.18 6.33 9.52
C LEU A 167 -5.37 6.38 10.47
N SER A 168 -5.97 5.21 10.76
CA SER A 168 -7.10 5.07 11.69
C SER A 168 -6.74 5.42 13.13
N SER A 169 -5.45 5.32 13.51
CA SER A 169 -5.00 5.72 14.84
C SER A 169 -4.99 7.24 15.04
N GLY A 170 -5.00 8.02 13.96
CA GLY A 170 -4.94 9.48 14.02
C GLY A 170 -3.64 10.03 14.62
N LYS A 171 -2.61 9.19 14.82
CA LYS A 171 -1.35 9.60 15.44
C LYS A 171 -0.54 10.48 14.49
N ALA A 172 -0.14 11.64 14.99
CA ALA A 172 0.79 12.51 14.28
C ALA A 172 2.08 11.76 13.90
N GLY A 173 2.64 12.10 12.75
CA GLY A 173 3.85 11.49 12.23
C GLY A 173 3.80 11.24 10.75
N GLU A 174 4.75 10.46 10.26
CA GLU A 174 4.90 10.11 8.85
C GLU A 174 5.02 8.59 8.70
N LEU A 175 4.33 8.06 7.69
CA LEU A 175 4.38 6.68 7.27
C LEU A 175 4.79 6.61 5.79
N GLU A 176 5.93 5.96 5.54
CA GLU A 176 6.40 5.63 4.19
C GLU A 176 5.64 4.42 3.64
N LEU A 177 5.14 4.53 2.41
CA LEU A 177 4.43 3.47 1.70
C LEU A 177 5.42 2.73 0.78
N ASN A 178 6.36 1.97 1.35
CA ASN A 178 7.33 1.12 0.63
C ASN A 178 7.89 1.71 -0.68
N GLY A 179 8.17 3.02 -0.66
CA GLY A 179 8.74 3.77 -1.76
C GLY A 179 7.77 4.20 -2.87
N ILE A 180 6.48 3.89 -2.81
CA ILE A 180 5.46 4.42 -3.74
C ILE A 180 4.89 5.78 -3.30
N GLY A 181 5.20 6.22 -2.10
CA GLY A 181 4.71 7.47 -1.55
C GLY A 181 4.81 7.48 -0.03
N LYS A 182 4.17 8.48 0.59
CA LYS A 182 4.07 8.60 2.03
C LYS A 182 2.77 9.29 2.46
N ILE A 183 2.36 9.01 3.68
CA ILE A 183 1.22 9.64 4.35
C ILE A 183 1.77 10.31 5.60
N SER A 184 1.39 11.56 5.87
CA SER A 184 1.72 12.24 7.11
C SER A 184 0.49 12.87 7.75
N ILE A 185 0.48 12.94 9.07
CA ILE A 185 -0.51 13.67 9.86
C ILE A 185 0.26 14.75 10.60
N ASP A 186 -0.12 16.02 10.37
CA ASP A 186 0.52 17.16 11.01
C ASP A 186 0.54 16.99 12.54
N ASP A 187 1.65 17.37 13.16
CA ASP A 187 1.79 17.47 14.61
C ASP A 187 0.93 18.64 15.13
N SER A 188 -0.39 18.45 15.22
CA SER A 188 -1.23 19.30 16.06
C SER A 188 -0.77 19.10 17.51
N ASP A 189 -0.68 20.15 18.34
CA ASP A 189 -0.21 20.15 19.75
C ASP A 189 -0.75 19.00 20.64
N GLN A 190 -0.33 17.76 20.38
CA GLN A 190 -0.90 16.51 20.91
C GLN A 190 0.08 15.93 21.92
N ASN A 191 0.06 16.48 23.14
CA ASN A 191 0.65 15.78 24.28
C ASN A 191 -0.30 14.64 24.73
N GLY A 192 -0.36 13.55 23.96
CA GLY A 192 -1.04 12.29 24.33
C GLY A 192 -2.34 11.99 23.57
N ASP A 193 -2.46 10.72 23.15
CA ASP A 193 -3.60 9.94 22.62
C ASP A 193 -4.74 10.59 21.78
N GLY A 194 -4.56 11.75 21.15
CA GLY A 194 -5.41 12.15 20.02
C GLY A 194 -6.65 12.98 20.36
N SER A 195 -7.11 13.01 21.62
CA SER A 195 -8.36 13.67 22.04
C SER A 195 -8.32 14.24 23.47
N VAL A 196 -9.23 15.18 23.75
CA VAL A 196 -9.43 15.78 25.08
C VAL A 196 -10.83 15.49 25.58
N TRP A 197 -10.91 14.82 26.73
CA TRP A 197 -12.17 14.54 27.43
C TRP A 197 -12.57 15.70 28.34
N TYR A 198 -13.87 16.06 28.30
CA TYR A 198 -14.48 17.01 29.23
C TYR A 198 -15.70 16.37 29.91
N GLU A 199 -15.80 16.49 31.23
CA GLU A 199 -16.88 15.87 32.01
C GLU A 199 -18.18 16.69 31.95
N SER A 200 -18.09 17.99 31.64
CA SER A 200 -19.24 18.90 31.63
C SER A 200 -19.22 19.87 30.44
N LYS A 201 -20.39 20.40 30.09
CA LYS A 201 -20.52 21.42 29.04
C LYS A 201 -19.75 22.69 29.40
N GLU A 202 -19.85 23.11 30.66
CA GLU A 202 -19.22 24.33 31.16
C GLU A 202 -17.68 24.24 31.09
N GLU A 203 -17.12 23.06 31.29
CA GLU A 203 -15.68 22.82 31.16
C GLU A 203 -15.22 22.90 29.70
N ALA A 204 -15.93 22.22 28.80
CA ALA A 204 -15.65 22.26 27.36
C ALA A 204 -15.79 23.69 26.79
N GLU A 205 -16.85 24.41 27.15
CA GLU A 205 -17.10 25.79 26.72
C GLU A 205 -16.02 26.76 27.25
N LYS A 206 -15.57 26.59 28.50
CA LYS A 206 -14.44 27.37 29.05
C LYS A 206 -13.13 27.10 28.33
N ALA A 207 -12.94 25.89 27.82
CA ALA A 207 -11.81 25.53 26.97
C ALA A 207 -11.95 26.04 25.52
N GLY A 208 -13.06 26.71 25.19
CA GLY A 208 -13.31 27.28 23.86
C GLY A 208 -13.97 26.32 22.87
N VAL A 209 -14.41 25.14 23.32
CA VAL A 209 -15.14 24.17 22.50
C VAL A 209 -16.57 24.69 22.24
N GLN A 210 -16.97 24.74 20.98
CA GLN A 210 -18.34 25.10 20.59
C GLN A 210 -19.21 23.85 20.51
N LEU A 211 -19.98 23.58 21.56
CA LEU A 211 -20.88 22.43 21.60
C LEU A 211 -22.19 22.70 20.81
N PRO A 212 -22.77 21.68 20.16
CA PRO A 212 -24.08 21.81 19.53
C PRO A 212 -25.19 22.05 20.57
N GLU A 213 -26.27 22.74 20.17
CA GLU A 213 -27.45 22.90 21.01
C GLU A 213 -28.11 21.54 21.24
N LEU A 214 -28.17 21.11 22.51
CA LEU A 214 -28.79 19.85 22.89
C LEU A 214 -30.25 20.05 23.32
N PRO A 215 -31.16 19.11 22.98
CA PRO A 215 -32.53 19.12 23.50
C PRO A 215 -32.57 19.08 25.03
N SER A 216 -33.55 19.77 25.62
CA SER A 216 -33.69 19.87 27.08
C SER A 216 -34.02 18.55 27.78
N ASP A 217 -34.53 17.56 27.04
CA ASP A 217 -34.87 16.22 27.52
C ASP A 217 -33.70 15.22 27.48
N VAL A 218 -32.47 15.73 27.31
CA VAL A 218 -31.24 14.95 27.21
C VAL A 218 -30.23 15.43 28.24
N SER A 219 -29.67 14.51 29.00
CA SER A 219 -28.54 14.77 29.90
C SER A 219 -27.22 14.55 29.18
N PHE A 220 -26.24 15.40 29.51
CA PHE A 220 -24.88 15.33 29.01
C PHE A 220 -24.00 14.57 30.01
N ASN A 221 -23.29 13.56 29.54
CA ASN A 221 -22.42 12.71 30.36
C ASN A 221 -20.92 12.90 30.03
N GLY A 222 -20.60 13.70 29.03
CA GLY A 222 -19.24 14.04 28.65
C GLY A 222 -19.10 14.30 27.15
N VAL A 223 -17.96 14.84 26.76
CA VAL A 223 -17.57 15.01 25.35
C VAL A 223 -16.11 14.67 25.18
N ASP A 224 -15.83 13.88 24.16
CA ASP A 224 -14.49 13.64 23.66
C ASP A 224 -14.24 14.52 22.43
N VAL A 225 -13.16 15.30 22.45
CA VAL A 225 -12.87 16.32 21.44
C VAL A 225 -11.55 16.01 20.75
N HIS A 226 -11.63 15.72 19.46
CA HIS A 226 -10.45 15.58 18.60
C HIS A 226 -10.16 16.91 17.91
N ALA A 227 -8.92 17.38 18.03
CA ALA A 227 -8.48 18.60 17.37
C ALA A 227 -8.52 18.47 15.84
N ALA A 228 -8.71 19.62 15.17
CA ALA A 228 -8.55 19.69 13.73
C ALA A 228 -7.10 19.31 13.36
N HIS A 229 -6.95 18.48 12.33
CA HIS A 229 -5.66 18.03 11.85
C HIS A 229 -5.67 17.93 10.33
N ARG A 230 -4.47 17.88 9.74
CA ARG A 230 -4.28 17.78 8.31
C ARG A 230 -3.56 16.47 8.02
N VAL A 231 -4.16 15.68 7.14
CA VAL A 231 -3.51 14.52 6.54
C VAL A 231 -2.90 14.96 5.21
N GLN A 232 -1.63 14.67 4.98
CA GLN A 232 -0.94 14.92 3.73
C GLN A 232 -0.55 13.60 3.09
N PHE A 233 -0.62 13.57 1.76
CA PHE A 233 -0.30 12.41 0.96
C PHE A 233 0.64 12.84 -0.16
N GLU A 234 1.71 12.11 -0.33
CA GLU A 234 2.64 12.27 -1.45
C GLU A 234 2.77 10.94 -2.17
N ILE A 235 2.82 10.97 -3.51
CA ILE A 235 2.94 9.78 -4.34
C ILE A 235 4.15 9.90 -5.26
N ASP A 236 4.95 8.84 -5.35
CA ASP A 236 5.96 8.65 -6.38
C ASP A 236 5.26 8.08 -7.63
N THR A 237 4.78 8.99 -8.47
CA THR A 237 4.02 8.65 -9.69
C THR A 237 4.83 7.76 -10.64
N GLU A 238 6.16 7.88 -10.68
CA GLU A 238 6.99 7.05 -11.56
C GLU A 238 6.96 5.58 -11.13
N LYS A 239 7.02 5.31 -9.83
CA LYS A 239 6.95 3.94 -9.30
C LYS A 239 5.52 3.43 -9.27
N ALA A 240 4.57 4.26 -8.85
CA ALA A 240 3.16 3.91 -8.84
C ALA A 240 2.69 3.52 -10.24
N ASN A 241 2.98 4.34 -11.27
CA ASN A 241 2.61 4.03 -12.65
C ASN A 241 3.30 2.78 -13.20
N ARG A 242 4.55 2.49 -12.80
CA ARG A 242 5.22 1.23 -13.15
C ARG A 242 4.51 0.01 -12.55
N LEU A 243 3.97 0.11 -11.34
CA LEU A 243 3.15 -0.95 -10.75
C LEU A 243 1.84 -1.13 -11.52
N LEU A 244 1.17 -0.03 -11.89
CA LEU A 244 -0.05 -0.07 -12.68
C LEU A 244 0.17 -0.74 -14.04
N GLU A 245 1.27 -0.43 -14.73
CA GLU A 245 1.65 -1.10 -15.98
C GLU A 245 1.87 -2.61 -15.82
N GLN A 246 2.49 -3.05 -14.71
CA GLN A 246 2.74 -4.46 -14.44
C GLN A 246 1.44 -5.26 -14.25
N VAL A 247 0.41 -4.64 -13.69
CA VAL A 247 -0.92 -5.25 -13.54
C VAL A 247 -1.83 -5.03 -14.75
N GLY A 248 -1.28 -4.48 -15.86
CA GLY A 248 -1.98 -4.32 -17.13
C GLY A 248 -3.01 -3.19 -17.15
N MET A 249 -2.84 -2.17 -16.29
CA MET A 249 -3.71 -1.00 -16.31
C MET A 249 -3.26 0.03 -17.35
N ASP A 250 -4.23 0.56 -18.10
CA ASP A 250 -4.00 1.66 -19.06
C ASP A 250 -4.01 3.05 -18.39
N LYS A 251 -4.74 3.20 -17.28
CA LYS A 251 -4.79 4.45 -16.51
C LYS A 251 -3.55 4.63 -15.64
N ARG A 252 -3.13 5.88 -15.49
CA ARG A 252 -1.92 6.30 -14.77
C ARG A 252 -2.20 7.56 -13.96
N PHE A 253 -1.48 7.73 -12.86
CA PHE A 253 -1.45 8.98 -12.11
C PHE A 253 -0.76 10.08 -12.92
N ASP A 254 -1.29 11.30 -12.87
CA ASP A 254 -0.68 12.49 -13.47
C ASP A 254 0.71 12.75 -12.86
N ASP A 255 1.72 12.91 -13.71
CA ASP A 255 3.10 13.22 -13.31
C ASP A 255 3.19 14.52 -12.48
N GLN A 256 2.21 15.42 -12.59
CA GLN A 256 2.12 16.62 -11.76
C GLN A 256 1.97 16.32 -10.26
N LEU A 257 1.53 15.12 -9.89
CA LEU A 257 1.42 14.66 -8.50
C LEU A 257 2.75 14.21 -7.90
N ASN A 258 3.79 14.01 -8.72
CA ASN A 258 5.02 13.36 -8.30
C ASN A 258 5.71 14.11 -7.14
N GLY A 259 5.74 13.50 -5.96
CA GLY A 259 6.33 14.09 -4.75
C GLY A 259 5.68 15.40 -4.29
N LYS A 260 4.49 15.75 -4.81
CA LYS A 260 3.75 16.93 -4.38
C LYS A 260 2.66 16.52 -3.39
N PRO A 261 2.52 17.22 -2.25
CA PRO A 261 1.52 16.89 -1.27
C PRO A 261 0.13 17.31 -1.76
N PHE A 262 -0.84 16.39 -1.69
CA PHE A 262 -2.24 16.75 -1.55
C PHE A 262 -2.65 16.57 -0.10
N SER A 263 -3.56 17.41 0.39
CA SER A 263 -3.94 17.39 1.81
C SER A 263 -5.44 17.31 2.02
N LEU A 264 -5.82 16.58 3.06
CA LEU A 264 -7.18 16.51 3.58
C LEU A 264 -7.20 17.22 4.93
N GLN A 265 -7.95 18.30 5.02
CA GLN A 265 -8.18 18.99 6.29
C GLN A 265 -9.40 18.37 6.96
N ILE A 266 -9.16 17.75 8.12
CA ILE A 266 -10.19 17.19 8.98
C ILE A 266 -10.42 18.22 10.08
N PRO A 267 -11.62 18.82 10.16
CA PRO A 267 -11.92 19.78 11.21
C PRO A 267 -12.04 19.08 12.58
N GLN A 268 -12.21 19.89 13.62
CA GLN A 268 -12.47 19.39 14.96
C GLN A 268 -13.67 18.42 14.94
N THR A 269 -13.49 17.27 15.57
CA THR A 269 -14.54 16.26 15.73
C THR A 269 -14.94 16.18 17.19
N MET A 270 -16.24 16.09 17.45
CA MET A 270 -16.77 15.96 18.80
C MET A 270 -17.60 14.69 18.92
N ASN A 271 -17.35 13.91 19.96
CA ASN A 271 -18.17 12.75 20.33
C ASN A 271 -18.82 13.01 21.68
N LEU A 272 -20.12 13.34 21.66
CA LEU A 272 -20.88 13.64 22.86
C LEU A 272 -21.53 12.35 23.39
N TYR A 273 -21.38 12.11 24.69
CA TYR A 273 -21.98 10.98 25.38
C TYR A 273 -23.22 11.49 26.11
N LEU A 274 -24.38 11.02 25.67
CA LEU A 274 -25.67 11.58 26.04
C LEU A 274 -26.57 10.50 26.62
N LYS A 275 -27.53 10.93 27.42
CA LYS A 275 -28.55 10.05 27.99
C LYS A 275 -29.92 10.69 27.90
N SER A 276 -30.93 9.90 27.56
CA SER A 276 -32.32 10.35 27.49
C SER A 276 -33.21 9.27 28.10
N GLY A 277 -33.83 9.60 29.24
CA GLY A 277 -34.40 8.61 30.15
C GLY A 277 -33.31 7.70 30.70
N ASP A 278 -33.49 6.39 30.56
CA ASP A 278 -32.52 5.36 30.96
C ASP A 278 -31.59 4.91 29.82
N ALA A 279 -31.74 5.46 28.62
CA ALA A 279 -30.97 5.05 27.44
C ALA A 279 -29.78 5.96 27.20
N ASP A 280 -28.59 5.37 27.08
CA ASP A 280 -27.38 6.05 26.63
C ASP A 280 -27.28 5.99 25.10
N PHE A 281 -26.77 7.07 24.51
CA PHE A 281 -26.47 7.17 23.08
C PHE A 281 -25.33 8.15 22.86
N THR A 282 -24.62 8.02 21.74
CA THR A 282 -23.58 8.95 21.35
C THR A 282 -24.04 9.83 20.21
N TYR A 283 -23.54 11.07 20.21
CA TYR A 283 -23.78 12.05 19.16
C TYR A 283 -22.43 12.58 18.67
N ASN A 284 -22.05 12.16 17.48
CA ASN A 284 -20.82 12.58 16.83
C ASN A 284 -21.11 13.69 15.81
N VAL A 285 -20.26 14.72 15.81
CA VAL A 285 -20.32 15.86 14.89
C VAL A 285 -18.94 16.04 14.26
N VAL A 286 -18.91 15.99 12.93
CA VAL A 286 -17.72 16.25 12.12
C VAL A 286 -18.03 17.40 11.17
N GLY A 287 -17.22 18.46 11.17
CA GLY A 287 -17.37 19.54 10.20
C GLY A 287 -17.03 19.09 8.76
N GLY A 288 -17.33 19.94 7.78
CA GLY A 288 -17.00 19.66 6.38
C GLY A 288 -15.50 19.46 6.14
N LEU A 289 -15.16 18.34 5.49
CA LEU A 289 -13.80 18.02 5.06
C LEU A 289 -13.37 18.94 3.91
N LYS A 290 -12.07 19.28 3.83
CA LYS A 290 -11.54 20.05 2.70
C LYS A 290 -10.36 19.33 2.07
N LEU A 291 -10.53 18.92 0.82
CA LEU A 291 -9.46 18.39 -0.01
C LEU A 291 -8.72 19.54 -0.72
N GLN A 292 -7.39 19.49 -0.70
CA GLN A 292 -6.52 20.44 -1.39
C GLN A 292 -5.51 19.67 -2.25
N ALA A 293 -5.52 19.92 -3.56
CA ALA A 293 -4.59 19.32 -4.50
C ALA A 293 -3.50 20.32 -4.92
N PRO A 294 -2.34 19.84 -5.41
CA PRO A 294 -1.35 20.69 -6.07
C PRO A 294 -1.96 21.48 -7.23
N GLU A 295 -1.43 22.68 -7.48
CA GLU A 295 -1.86 23.51 -8.61
C GLU A 295 -1.66 22.77 -9.95
N GLY A 296 -2.69 22.79 -10.81
CA GLY A 296 -2.68 22.17 -12.13
C GLY A 296 -3.13 20.70 -12.19
N VAL A 297 -3.36 20.07 -11.03
CA VAL A 297 -3.87 18.69 -10.95
C VAL A 297 -5.37 18.64 -11.20
N ASP A 298 -5.81 17.76 -12.09
CA ASP A 298 -7.21 17.43 -12.28
C ASP A 298 -7.68 16.39 -11.24
N LEU A 299 -8.47 16.87 -10.27
CA LEU A 299 -9.05 16.03 -9.22
C LEU A 299 -10.03 14.99 -9.76
N ALA A 300 -10.70 15.25 -10.88
CA ALA A 300 -11.57 14.27 -11.51
C ALA A 300 -10.75 13.14 -12.14
N GLU A 301 -9.63 13.45 -12.81
CA GLU A 301 -8.72 12.45 -13.35
C GLU A 301 -8.06 11.60 -12.26
N LEU A 302 -7.69 12.22 -11.12
CA LEU A 302 -7.18 11.50 -9.96
C LEU A 302 -8.20 10.51 -9.42
N ARG A 303 -9.45 10.95 -9.21
CA ARG A 303 -10.55 10.07 -8.78
C ARG A 303 -10.74 8.90 -9.74
N ASP A 304 -10.78 9.20 -11.03
CA ASP A 304 -10.92 8.21 -12.10
C ASP A 304 -9.80 7.15 -12.11
N THR A 305 -8.57 7.58 -11.81
CA THR A 305 -7.40 6.69 -11.73
C THR A 305 -7.50 5.79 -10.50
N VAL A 306 -7.85 6.35 -9.34
CA VAL A 306 -8.02 5.59 -8.09
C VAL A 306 -9.17 4.58 -8.22
N LEU A 307 -10.31 4.98 -8.79
CA LEU A 307 -11.45 4.09 -9.00
C LEU A 307 -11.16 2.99 -10.03
N ALA A 308 -10.17 3.15 -10.91
CA ALA A 308 -9.80 2.12 -11.87
C ALA A 308 -8.90 1.02 -11.28
N LEU A 309 -8.39 1.19 -10.05
CA LEU A 309 -7.51 0.22 -9.42
C LEU A 309 -8.22 -1.15 -9.24
N PRO A 310 -7.53 -2.28 -9.47
CA PRO A 310 -8.16 -3.60 -9.56
C PRO A 310 -8.67 -4.12 -8.21
N PHE A 311 -8.16 -3.58 -7.11
CA PHE A 311 -8.60 -3.93 -5.76
C PHE A 311 -9.84 -3.14 -5.31
N ILE A 312 -10.29 -2.13 -6.08
CA ILE A 312 -11.55 -1.43 -5.79
C ILE A 312 -12.70 -2.32 -6.29
N PRO A 313 -13.65 -2.72 -5.43
CA PRO A 313 -14.78 -3.53 -5.85
C PRO A 313 -15.70 -2.81 -6.84
N GLU A 314 -16.24 -3.52 -7.83
CA GLU A 314 -17.10 -2.95 -8.89
C GLU A 314 -18.36 -2.25 -8.35
N ASN A 315 -18.93 -2.72 -7.25
CA ASN A 315 -20.06 -2.05 -6.59
C ASN A 315 -19.65 -0.69 -6.03
N VAL A 316 -18.46 -0.60 -5.40
CA VAL A 316 -17.91 0.66 -4.89
C VAL A 316 -17.64 1.61 -6.04
N LYS A 317 -17.03 1.14 -7.14
CA LYS A 317 -16.81 1.98 -8.34
C LYS A 317 -18.11 2.59 -8.85
N LYS A 318 -19.16 1.79 -9.03
CA LYS A 318 -20.47 2.28 -9.53
C LYS A 318 -21.10 3.29 -8.58
N GLN A 319 -21.08 3.03 -7.28
CA GLN A 319 -21.61 3.95 -6.27
C GLN A 319 -20.83 5.26 -6.29
N MET A 320 -19.51 5.19 -6.34
CA MET A 320 -18.65 6.36 -6.42
C MET A 320 -18.89 7.12 -7.70
N VAL A 321 -18.88 6.50 -8.89
CA VAL A 321 -19.09 7.19 -10.18
C VAL A 321 -20.42 7.94 -10.26
N ASN A 322 -21.48 7.40 -9.66
CA ASN A 322 -22.81 8.04 -9.65
C ASN A 322 -22.92 9.23 -8.68
N LEU A 323 -21.86 9.53 -7.93
CA LEU A 323 -21.83 10.64 -6.98
C LEU A 323 -21.38 11.92 -7.71
N ASP A 324 -22.33 12.80 -8.00
CA ASP A 324 -22.07 14.04 -8.77
C ASP A 324 -21.19 15.02 -7.99
N ASP A 325 -21.56 15.38 -6.75
CA ASP A 325 -20.82 16.32 -5.89
C ASP A 325 -19.89 15.63 -4.89
N TRP A 326 -19.02 14.76 -5.39
CA TRP A 326 -18.09 13.96 -4.57
C TRP A 326 -17.03 14.76 -3.81
N GLN A 327 -16.78 16.02 -4.18
CA GLN A 327 -15.81 16.87 -3.47
C GLN A 327 -16.38 17.43 -2.16
N HIS A 328 -17.71 17.48 -2.04
CA HIS A 328 -18.41 17.97 -0.85
C HIS A 328 -19.32 16.91 -0.20
N THR A 329 -19.28 15.67 -0.70
CA THR A 329 -20.08 14.55 -0.18
C THR A 329 -19.15 13.50 0.42
N LEU A 330 -19.37 13.14 1.68
CA LEU A 330 -18.67 12.03 2.31
C LEU A 330 -19.43 10.72 2.02
N PRO A 331 -18.89 9.81 1.19
CA PRO A 331 -19.48 8.48 1.05
C PRO A 331 -19.31 7.72 2.36
N LEU A 332 -20.43 7.33 2.97
CA LEU A 332 -20.42 6.52 4.19
C LEU A 332 -20.64 5.06 3.81
N PRO A 333 -19.66 4.18 4.06
CA PRO A 333 -19.86 2.76 3.84
C PRO A 333 -20.88 2.24 4.86
N TYR A 334 -21.80 1.41 4.39
CA TYR A 334 -22.65 0.61 5.24
C TYR A 334 -22.63 -0.83 4.72
N ILE A 335 -22.74 -1.79 5.63
CA ILE A 335 -22.82 -3.20 5.28
C ILE A 335 -24.31 -3.54 5.19
N GLU A 336 -24.76 -3.93 4.00
CA GLU A 336 -26.05 -4.62 3.85
C GLU A 336 -25.88 -6.05 4.33
N ASP A 337 -26.14 -6.28 5.62
CA ASP A 337 -26.34 -7.62 6.15
C ASP A 337 -27.85 -7.96 6.14
N LYS A 338 -28.20 -9.24 6.34
CA LYS A 338 -29.61 -9.70 6.27
C LYS A 338 -30.47 -9.19 7.42
N ASP A 339 -29.84 -8.78 8.51
CA ASP A 339 -30.50 -8.43 9.77
C ASP A 339 -30.58 -6.91 9.97
N SER A 340 -29.86 -6.14 9.15
CA SER A 340 -29.80 -4.69 9.14
C SER A 340 -30.75 -4.09 8.10
N GLN A 341 -31.63 -3.19 8.53
CA GLN A 341 -32.51 -2.41 7.66
C GLN A 341 -31.96 -1.00 7.46
N VAL A 342 -31.84 -0.60 6.21
CA VAL A 342 -31.37 0.73 5.82
C VAL A 342 -32.56 1.50 5.26
N LYS A 343 -32.81 2.69 5.81
CA LYS A 343 -33.96 3.56 5.46
C LYS A 343 -33.48 4.98 5.21
N ASN A 344 -33.84 5.52 4.04
CA ASN A 344 -33.72 6.95 3.81
C ASN A 344 -34.75 7.68 4.67
N VAL A 345 -34.31 8.69 5.41
CA VAL A 345 -35.13 9.50 6.30
C VAL A 345 -34.93 10.98 6.02
N ASN A 346 -35.85 11.80 6.49
CA ASN A 346 -35.73 13.25 6.42
C ASN A 346 -35.63 13.84 7.83
N VAL A 347 -34.57 14.62 8.07
CA VAL A 347 -34.31 15.33 9.32
C VAL A 347 -34.37 16.83 9.01
N ASN A 348 -35.44 17.50 9.43
CA ASN A 348 -35.61 18.95 9.27
C ASN A 348 -35.47 19.47 7.82
N GLY A 349 -35.86 18.67 6.82
CA GLY A 349 -35.73 19.01 5.40
C GLY A 349 -34.50 18.40 4.74
N GLU A 350 -33.49 17.98 5.51
CA GLU A 350 -32.27 17.36 5.02
C GLU A 350 -32.42 15.84 4.88
N GLU A 351 -31.76 15.28 3.87
CA GLU A 351 -31.70 13.83 3.69
C GLU A 351 -30.76 13.18 4.72
N GLY A 352 -31.18 12.04 5.24
CA GLY A 352 -30.39 11.25 6.18
C GLY A 352 -30.61 9.76 5.95
N LEU A 353 -29.74 8.96 6.56
CA LEU A 353 -29.75 7.51 6.52
C LEU A 353 -29.94 6.98 7.93
N LEU A 354 -30.99 6.18 8.12
CA LEU A 354 -31.25 5.43 9.35
C LEU A 354 -30.91 3.96 9.08
N ILE A 355 -30.02 3.40 9.90
CA ILE A 355 -29.60 2.01 9.83
C ILE A 355 -30.01 1.34 11.15
N GLU A 356 -30.83 0.31 11.07
CA GLU A 356 -31.32 -0.44 12.23
C GLU A 356 -30.81 -1.87 12.14
N SER A 357 -30.06 -2.31 13.14
CA SER A 357 -29.63 -3.70 13.31
C SER A 357 -30.23 -4.28 14.60
N PRO A 358 -30.16 -5.62 14.82
CA PRO A 358 -30.68 -6.24 16.05
C PRO A 358 -30.02 -5.76 17.34
N HIS A 359 -28.95 -4.97 17.28
CA HIS A 359 -28.24 -4.54 18.48
C HIS A 359 -28.06 -3.02 18.56
N ARG A 360 -28.18 -2.30 17.44
CA ARG A 360 -27.91 -0.87 17.37
C ARG A 360 -28.76 -0.16 16.34
N SER A 361 -29.05 1.10 16.61
CA SER A 361 -29.62 2.05 15.66
C SER A 361 -28.60 3.14 15.38
N TYR A 362 -28.39 3.45 14.10
CA TYR A 362 -27.52 4.53 13.64
C TYR A 362 -28.34 5.51 12.81
N LEU A 363 -28.18 6.81 13.06
CA LEU A 363 -28.77 7.85 12.23
C LEU A 363 -27.69 8.81 11.79
N ILE A 364 -27.57 9.01 10.48
CA ILE A 364 -26.57 9.90 9.89
C ILE A 364 -27.26 10.91 8.99
N TRP A 365 -26.95 12.18 9.12
CA TRP A 365 -27.48 13.22 8.25
C TRP A 365 -26.48 14.37 8.11
N GLN A 366 -26.66 15.16 7.06
CA GLN A 366 -25.90 16.39 6.86
C GLN A 366 -26.73 17.58 7.31
N HIS A 367 -26.12 18.54 8.02
CA HIS A 367 -26.76 19.80 8.39
C HIS A 367 -25.72 20.92 8.46
N ASN A 368 -26.01 22.07 7.83
CA ASN A 368 -25.13 23.25 7.83
C ASN A 368 -23.66 22.96 7.43
N GLY A 369 -23.43 22.01 6.52
CA GLY A 369 -22.09 21.62 6.07
C GLY A 369 -21.31 20.73 7.04
N SER A 370 -21.94 20.29 8.13
CA SER A 370 -21.43 19.30 9.07
C SER A 370 -22.16 17.96 8.91
N ILE A 371 -21.47 16.88 9.24
CA ILE A 371 -22.01 15.53 9.28
C ILE A 371 -22.32 15.20 10.74
N HIS A 372 -23.53 14.73 10.95
CA HIS A 372 -24.09 14.41 12.24
C HIS A 372 -24.39 12.93 12.30
N MET A 373 -23.94 12.26 13.34
CA MET A 373 -24.13 10.82 13.52
C MET A 373 -24.63 10.56 14.93
N LEU A 374 -25.70 9.78 15.05
CA LEU A 374 -26.20 9.26 16.31
C LEU A 374 -26.07 7.75 16.32
N ASP A 375 -25.64 7.20 17.45
CA ASP A 375 -25.53 5.77 17.68
C ASP A 375 -26.17 5.44 19.03
N GLY A 376 -27.15 4.55 19.00
CA GLY A 376 -27.91 4.10 20.16
C GLY A 376 -28.14 2.59 20.13
N ALA A 377 -28.58 2.05 21.26
CA ALA A 377 -28.93 0.63 21.39
C ALA A 377 -30.11 0.21 20.49
N GLU A 378 -30.41 -1.09 20.47
CA GLU A 378 -31.59 -1.67 19.80
C GLU A 378 -32.89 -0.94 20.18
N ASP A 379 -33.82 -0.85 19.23
CA ASP A 379 -35.14 -0.20 19.37
C ASP A 379 -35.11 1.30 19.70
N LYS A 380 -34.00 2.00 19.39
CA LYS A 380 -33.83 3.44 19.65
C LYS A 380 -34.02 4.33 18.43
N ALA A 381 -34.31 3.78 17.26
CA ALA A 381 -34.48 4.54 16.02
C ALA A 381 -35.44 5.75 16.13
N GLU A 382 -36.63 5.57 16.72
CA GLU A 382 -37.59 6.67 16.92
C GLU A 382 -37.03 7.76 17.86
N GLN A 383 -36.27 7.36 18.88
CA GLN A 383 -35.63 8.28 19.81
C GLN A 383 -34.51 9.07 19.12
N LEU A 384 -33.69 8.42 18.31
CA LEU A 384 -32.64 9.09 17.52
C LEU A 384 -33.27 10.09 16.54
N MET A 385 -34.34 9.72 15.85
CA MET A 385 -35.08 10.60 14.95
C MET A 385 -35.70 11.79 15.68
N SER A 386 -36.25 11.57 16.88
CA SER A 386 -36.80 12.65 17.72
C SER A 386 -35.70 13.61 18.17
N PHE A 387 -34.54 13.09 18.59
CA PHE A 387 -33.38 13.90 18.95
C PHE A 387 -32.89 14.74 17.77
N ALA A 388 -32.64 14.10 16.62
CA ALA A 388 -32.11 14.76 15.44
C ALA A 388 -33.00 15.92 14.95
N LYS A 389 -34.33 15.78 15.05
CA LYS A 389 -35.28 16.86 14.71
C LYS A 389 -35.23 18.07 15.65
N LYS A 390 -34.75 17.89 16.88
CA LYS A 390 -34.65 18.94 17.90
C LYS A 390 -33.28 19.62 17.92
N VAL A 391 -32.26 18.96 17.39
CA VAL A 391 -30.93 19.55 17.18
C VAL A 391 -31.04 20.63 16.10
N LYS A 392 -30.37 21.76 16.34
CA LYS A 392 -30.30 22.91 15.44
C LYS A 392 -28.87 23.17 14.99
#